data_AF-A0AA37Q4D6-F1
#
_entry.id   AF-A0AA37Q4D6-F1
#
_cell.length_a   1.000
_cell.length_b   1.000
_cell.length_c   1.000
_cell.angle_alpha   90.00
_cell.angle_beta   90.00
_cell.angle_gamma   90.00
#
_symmetry.space_group_name_H-M   'P 1'
#
loop_
_entity.id
_entity.type
_entity.pdbx_description
1 polymer ?
#
loop_
_entity_poly.entity_id
_entity_poly.type
_entity_poly.pdbx_seq_one_letter_code
_entity_poly.pdbx_strand_id
1 'polypeptide(L)'
;MRREGSARRPDWQARVEEIGLPHHTSADGATYWDESRAYVLSMDEVDVLEEATQELHRLCVQAAGHVIQKGRWDELAIPRAAVPLIEASWAAAEPTLYGRFDLAYDGRGAPRLLEYNADTPTSLVEAAVAQWYWLQDVAPGADQFNSIHERLVAAWRALMLGPGEGAPRGAPPLVHFAATADPEDQATVAYLRDTAEQAGLATHPLLMEEIGWDDRRARFVDLDERPIDAAFKLYPWEWMAREGFAEQLAAAARRTRWIEPAWKMVLSNKGILAILWELFPDHPNLLPAYFDAALLEAYARKPLLSREGANVSLVLFGETVAESRGDYGDEGWVYQALAPLPTFDGASAVIGSWVVGGQAAGIGIRESDGPITGNTSRFVPHRIG
;
A
#
# COMPACT_ATOMS: atom_id res chain seq x y z
N MET A 1 22.97 2.58 -4.68
CA MET A 1 22.07 3.66 -4.26
C MET A 1 22.89 4.62 -3.45
N ARG A 2 22.85 5.92 -3.78
CA ARG A 2 23.55 6.95 -3.01
C ARG A 2 22.63 8.12 -2.71
N ARG A 3 22.88 8.79 -1.59
CA ARG A 3 22.18 9.99 -1.17
C ARG A 3 23.03 11.21 -1.48
N GLU A 4 22.44 12.23 -2.09
CA GLU A 4 23.10 13.49 -2.45
C GLU A 4 22.34 14.69 -1.88
N GLY A 5 23.06 15.78 -1.63
CA GLY A 5 22.43 17.07 -1.37
C GLY A 5 21.80 17.64 -2.64
N SER A 6 20.65 18.29 -2.49
CA SER A 6 19.91 18.96 -3.56
C SER A 6 19.54 20.37 -3.12
N ALA A 7 19.60 21.34 -4.03
CA ALA A 7 19.08 22.66 -3.74
C ALA A 7 17.55 22.60 -3.74
N ARG A 8 16.91 23.09 -2.68
CA ARG A 8 15.45 23.25 -2.67
C ARG A 8 15.05 24.22 -3.77
N ARG A 9 14.00 23.89 -4.51
CA ARG A 9 13.42 24.77 -5.51
C ARG A 9 12.88 26.03 -4.83
N PRO A 10 12.93 27.20 -5.49
CA PRO A 10 12.21 28.38 -5.03
C PRO A 10 10.72 28.07 -4.88
N ASP A 11 10.16 28.48 -3.74
CA ASP A 11 8.74 28.31 -3.41
C ASP A 11 8.26 26.86 -3.46
N TRP A 12 9.13 25.90 -3.10
CA TRP A 12 8.84 24.47 -3.20
C TRP A 12 7.54 24.06 -2.48
N GLN A 13 7.20 24.68 -1.35
CA GLN A 13 5.93 24.41 -0.66
C GLN A 13 4.72 24.73 -1.55
N ALA A 14 4.67 25.93 -2.13
CA ALA A 14 3.58 26.33 -3.01
C ALA A 14 3.52 25.44 -4.26
N ARG A 15 4.68 25.02 -4.79
CA ARG A 15 4.76 24.10 -5.94
C ARG A 15 4.16 22.73 -5.64
N VAL A 16 4.44 22.16 -4.47
CA VAL A 16 3.89 20.84 -4.11
C VAL A 16 2.42 20.92 -3.70
N GLU A 17 1.97 22.04 -3.12
CA GLU A 17 0.54 22.30 -2.87
C GLU A 17 -0.25 22.37 -4.18
N GLU A 18 0.26 23.05 -5.21
CA GLU A 18 -0.40 23.22 -6.52
C GLU A 18 -0.65 21.89 -7.25
N ILE A 19 0.21 20.89 -7.03
CA ILE A 19 0.08 19.55 -7.62
C ILE A 19 -0.67 18.55 -6.74
N GLY A 20 -1.30 19.02 -5.66
CA GLY A 20 -2.17 18.20 -4.80
C GLY A 20 -1.48 17.51 -3.63
N LEU A 21 -0.32 18.00 -3.17
CA LEU A 21 0.36 17.53 -1.96
C LEU A 21 0.32 18.58 -0.82
N PRO A 22 -0.83 18.76 -0.15
CA PRO A 22 -0.98 19.79 0.89
C PRO A 22 -0.22 19.46 2.18
N HIS A 23 0.05 18.18 2.47
CA HIS A 23 0.73 17.70 3.68
C HIS A 23 2.26 17.65 3.55
N HIS A 24 2.85 18.63 2.87
CA HIS A 24 4.31 18.70 2.63
C HIS A 24 5.16 19.04 3.88
N THR A 25 4.50 19.53 4.93
CA THR A 25 5.07 19.88 6.24
C THR A 25 4.17 19.27 7.32
N SER A 26 4.78 18.56 8.27
CA SER A 26 4.12 17.97 9.43
C SER A 26 3.48 19.03 10.32
N ALA A 27 2.51 18.64 11.15
CA ALA A 27 1.80 19.55 12.05
C ALA A 27 2.71 20.29 13.06
N ASP A 28 3.87 19.72 13.38
CA ASP A 28 4.90 20.33 14.25
C ASP A 28 5.89 21.24 13.50
N GLY A 29 5.67 21.46 12.21
CA GLY A 29 6.53 22.28 11.35
C GLY A 29 7.73 21.53 10.76
N ALA A 30 7.88 20.23 11.02
CA ALA A 30 8.93 19.44 10.40
C ALA A 30 8.65 19.23 8.91
N THR A 31 9.67 19.37 8.07
CA THR A 31 9.56 19.07 6.64
C THR A 31 9.21 17.60 6.44
N TYR A 32 8.13 17.30 5.70
CA TYR A 32 7.78 15.95 5.28
C TYR A 32 8.32 15.67 3.87
N TRP A 33 7.99 16.51 2.89
CA TRP A 33 8.59 16.46 1.56
C TRP A 33 9.96 17.14 1.58
N ASP A 34 11.06 16.38 1.60
CA ASP A 34 12.41 16.93 1.72
C ASP A 34 13.22 16.83 0.42
N GLU A 35 13.03 17.83 -0.46
CA GLU A 35 13.81 17.99 -1.69
C GLU A 35 15.18 18.68 -1.50
N SER A 36 15.63 18.88 -0.25
CA SER A 36 17.03 19.29 0.02
C SER A 36 18.05 18.17 -0.16
N ARG A 37 17.56 16.98 -0.45
CA ARG A 37 18.30 15.75 -0.66
C ARG A 37 17.60 14.94 -1.73
N ALA A 38 18.35 14.08 -2.40
CA ALA A 38 17.79 13.16 -3.38
C ALA A 38 18.59 11.85 -3.37
N TYR A 39 17.92 10.77 -3.72
CA TYR A 39 18.59 9.50 -3.98
C TYR A 39 18.90 9.37 -5.46
N VAL A 40 20.08 8.82 -5.74
CA VAL A 40 20.51 8.50 -7.09
C VAL A 40 20.77 7.00 -7.18
N LEU A 41 20.05 6.37 -8.10
CA LEU A 41 20.14 4.95 -8.38
C LEU A 41 20.76 4.75 -9.77
N SER A 42 21.56 3.69 -9.92
CA SER A 42 21.93 3.23 -11.27
C SER A 42 20.76 2.52 -11.94
N MET A 43 20.83 2.32 -13.26
CA MET A 43 19.84 1.49 -13.96
C MET A 43 19.82 0.05 -13.43
N ASP A 44 20.99 -0.55 -13.18
CA ASP A 44 21.07 -1.90 -12.60
C ASP A 44 20.37 -2.00 -11.23
N GLU A 45 20.44 -0.96 -10.40
CA GLU A 45 19.74 -0.91 -9.11
C GLU A 45 18.22 -0.78 -9.27
N VAL A 46 17.78 -0.07 -10.32
CA VAL A 46 16.36 0.01 -10.69
C VAL A 46 15.86 -1.34 -11.19
N ASP A 47 16.61 -2.01 -12.07
CA ASP A 47 16.25 -3.34 -12.58
C ASP A 47 16.12 -4.35 -11.43
N VAL A 48 17.05 -4.34 -10.48
CA VAL A 48 16.97 -5.18 -9.26
C VAL A 48 15.69 -4.90 -8.45
N LEU A 49 15.29 -3.63 -8.30
CA LEU A 49 14.07 -3.27 -7.60
C LEU A 49 12.81 -3.66 -8.37
N GLU A 50 12.78 -3.47 -9.69
CA GLU A 50 11.67 -3.86 -10.56
C GLU A 50 11.44 -5.37 -10.50
N GLU A 51 12.51 -6.16 -10.70
CA GLU A 51 12.46 -7.63 -10.64
C GLU A 51 12.01 -8.13 -9.26
N ALA A 52 12.59 -7.59 -8.19
CA ALA A 52 12.23 -7.96 -6.82
C ALA A 52 10.76 -7.63 -6.51
N THR A 53 10.27 -6.48 -6.97
CA THR A 53 8.86 -6.06 -6.80
C THR A 53 7.91 -7.00 -7.53
N GLN A 54 8.25 -7.36 -8.76
CA GLN A 54 7.44 -8.28 -9.56
C GLN A 54 7.39 -9.68 -8.95
N GLU A 55 8.53 -10.20 -8.49
CA GLU A 55 8.63 -11.52 -7.89
C GLU A 55 7.94 -11.57 -6.53
N LEU A 56 8.16 -10.57 -5.66
CA LEU A 56 7.46 -10.48 -4.37
C LEU A 56 5.94 -10.43 -4.55
N HIS A 57 5.44 -9.67 -5.52
CA HIS A 57 4.00 -9.67 -5.82
C HIS A 57 3.49 -11.06 -6.20
N ARG A 58 4.21 -11.78 -7.08
CA ARG A 58 3.86 -13.14 -7.48
C ARG A 58 3.83 -14.09 -6.27
N LEU A 59 4.85 -14.05 -5.41
CA LEU A 59 4.92 -14.88 -4.20
C LEU A 59 3.79 -14.55 -3.21
N CYS A 60 3.48 -13.28 -3.01
CA CYS A 60 2.38 -12.81 -2.17
C CYS A 60 1.03 -13.35 -2.66
N VAL A 61 0.74 -13.27 -3.96
CA VAL A 61 -0.50 -13.82 -4.53
C VAL A 61 -0.56 -15.34 -4.36
N GLN A 62 0.55 -16.05 -4.54
CA GLN A 62 0.62 -17.49 -4.30
C GLN A 62 0.37 -17.85 -2.82
N ALA A 63 0.95 -17.09 -1.89
CA ALA A 63 0.73 -17.25 -0.46
C ALA A 63 -0.72 -16.96 -0.06
N ALA A 64 -1.34 -15.92 -0.63
CA ALA A 64 -2.77 -15.65 -0.42
C ALA A 64 -3.65 -16.82 -0.89
N GLY A 65 -3.38 -17.35 -2.08
CA GLY A 65 -4.07 -18.54 -2.58
C GLY A 65 -3.91 -19.75 -1.66
N HIS A 66 -2.72 -19.93 -1.07
CA HIS A 66 -2.48 -20.99 -0.09
C HIS A 66 -3.31 -20.80 1.19
N VAL A 67 -3.33 -19.58 1.77
CA VAL A 67 -4.15 -19.26 2.95
C VAL A 67 -5.62 -19.59 2.70
N ILE A 68 -6.13 -19.13 1.56
CA ILE A 68 -7.54 -19.28 1.19
C ILE A 68 -7.88 -20.75 0.98
N GLN A 69 -7.05 -21.49 0.23
CA GLN A 69 -7.28 -22.92 -0.04
C GLN A 69 -7.21 -23.78 1.24
N LYS A 70 -6.34 -23.43 2.19
CA LYS A 70 -6.15 -24.18 3.43
C LYS A 70 -7.03 -23.70 4.58
N GLY A 71 -7.75 -22.58 4.41
CA GLY A 71 -8.60 -22.00 5.43
C GLY A 71 -7.84 -21.52 6.67
N ARG A 72 -6.63 -20.96 6.49
CA ARG A 72 -5.73 -20.49 7.58
C ARG A 72 -6.19 -19.16 8.20
N TRP A 73 -7.48 -18.99 8.41
CA TRP A 73 -8.11 -17.72 8.81
C TRP A 73 -7.72 -17.27 10.23
N ASP A 74 -7.67 -18.22 11.16
CA ASP A 74 -7.43 -17.93 12.58
C ASP A 74 -5.99 -17.45 12.80
N GLU A 75 -5.01 -17.97 12.05
CA GLU A 75 -3.61 -17.52 12.10
C GLU A 75 -3.43 -16.05 11.68
N LEU A 76 -4.34 -15.55 10.83
CA LEU A 76 -4.36 -14.16 10.38
C LEU A 76 -5.39 -13.31 11.13
N ALA A 77 -6.04 -13.84 12.17
CA ALA A 77 -7.11 -13.16 12.90
C ALA A 77 -8.25 -12.62 12.00
N ILE A 78 -8.52 -13.30 10.88
CA ILE A 78 -9.57 -12.91 9.93
C ILE A 78 -10.95 -13.27 10.52
N PRO A 79 -11.88 -12.30 10.66
CA PRO A 79 -13.22 -12.59 11.17
C PRO A 79 -13.95 -13.62 10.31
N ARG A 80 -14.60 -14.60 10.95
CA ARG A 80 -15.35 -15.66 10.25
C ARG A 80 -16.44 -15.11 9.33
N ALA A 81 -17.03 -13.97 9.67
CA ALA A 81 -18.03 -13.28 8.83
C ALA A 81 -17.44 -12.74 7.51
N ALA A 82 -16.14 -12.44 7.45
CA ALA A 82 -15.46 -11.95 6.25
C ALA A 82 -15.02 -13.06 5.29
N VAL A 83 -14.91 -14.31 5.77
CA VAL A 83 -14.43 -15.46 4.98
C VAL A 83 -15.23 -15.67 3.68
N PRO A 84 -16.58 -15.69 3.68
CA PRO A 84 -17.33 -15.85 2.43
C PRO A 84 -17.06 -14.76 1.41
N LEU A 85 -16.78 -13.53 1.85
CA LEU A 85 -16.45 -12.41 0.98
C LEU A 85 -15.06 -12.56 0.36
N ILE A 86 -14.08 -13.01 1.15
CA ILE A 86 -12.73 -13.34 0.69
C ILE A 86 -12.78 -14.47 -0.35
N GLU A 87 -13.46 -15.56 -0.03
CA GLU A 87 -13.57 -16.72 -0.93
C GLU A 87 -14.29 -16.35 -2.24
N ALA A 88 -15.36 -15.55 -2.16
CA ALA A 88 -16.09 -15.10 -3.34
C ALA A 88 -15.25 -14.20 -4.26
N SER A 89 -14.56 -13.21 -3.70
CA SER A 89 -13.70 -12.29 -4.46
C SER A 89 -12.49 -13.02 -5.07
N TRP A 90 -11.91 -13.99 -4.35
CA TRP A 90 -10.84 -14.84 -4.86
C TRP A 90 -11.31 -15.78 -5.99
N ALA A 91 -12.45 -16.45 -5.81
CA ALA A 91 -13.01 -17.35 -6.82
C ALA A 91 -13.43 -16.61 -8.10
N ALA A 92 -13.84 -15.35 -7.98
CA ALA A 92 -14.13 -14.47 -9.11
C ALA A 92 -12.88 -13.88 -9.77
N ALA A 93 -11.68 -14.19 -9.26
CA ALA A 93 -10.41 -13.61 -9.68
C ALA A 93 -10.49 -12.08 -9.76
N GLU A 94 -11.09 -11.46 -8.73
CA GLU A 94 -11.30 -10.01 -8.74
C GLU A 94 -9.95 -9.29 -8.86
N PRO A 95 -9.83 -8.40 -9.86
CA PRO A 95 -8.57 -7.71 -10.16
C PRO A 95 -8.22 -6.72 -9.05
N THR A 96 -6.92 -6.48 -8.89
CA THR A 96 -6.36 -5.49 -7.95
C THR A 96 -5.93 -4.23 -8.71
N LEU A 97 -5.99 -3.08 -8.04
CA LEU A 97 -5.57 -1.81 -8.64
C LEU A 97 -4.10 -1.52 -8.32
N TYR A 98 -3.74 -1.44 -7.04
CA TYR A 98 -2.41 -0.99 -6.61
C TYR A 98 -1.99 -1.53 -5.24
N GLY A 99 -0.71 -1.40 -4.90
CA GLY A 99 -0.16 -1.85 -3.62
C GLY A 99 1.26 -1.29 -3.45
N ARG A 100 1.76 -1.24 -2.22
CA ARG A 100 3.13 -0.76 -1.93
C ARG A 100 3.87 -1.73 -1.02
N PHE A 101 4.99 -2.26 -1.48
CA PHE A 101 5.94 -2.96 -0.62
C PHE A 101 6.82 -1.95 0.10
N ASP A 102 7.13 -2.24 1.35
CA ASP A 102 8.20 -1.54 2.06
C ASP A 102 9.43 -2.48 2.07
N LEU A 103 10.53 -2.03 1.48
CA LEU A 103 11.74 -2.80 1.25
C LEU A 103 12.95 -2.15 1.93
N ALA A 104 13.81 -2.98 2.55
CA ALA A 104 15.15 -2.59 2.95
C ALA A 104 16.14 -2.89 1.80
N TYR A 105 16.80 -1.85 1.28
CA TYR A 105 17.74 -1.98 0.17
C TYR A 105 18.80 -0.87 0.20
N ASP A 106 20.07 -1.25 0.28
CA ASP A 106 21.22 -0.34 0.35
C ASP A 106 21.86 -0.06 -1.02
N GLY A 107 21.24 -0.54 -2.12
CA GLY A 107 21.84 -0.55 -3.45
C GLY A 107 22.71 -1.77 -3.74
N ARG A 108 22.75 -2.77 -2.84
CA ARG A 108 23.55 -3.99 -3.01
C ARG A 108 22.71 -5.22 -2.69
N GLY A 109 22.95 -6.29 -3.44
CA GLY A 109 22.26 -7.56 -3.24
C GLY A 109 20.75 -7.45 -3.48
N ALA A 110 19.98 -8.30 -2.80
CA ALA A 110 18.54 -8.40 -2.97
C ALA A 110 17.77 -7.52 -1.96
N PRO A 111 16.80 -6.70 -2.41
CA PRO A 111 15.89 -5.97 -1.52
C PRO A 111 15.13 -6.91 -0.58
N ARG A 112 15.05 -6.59 0.71
CA ARG A 112 14.37 -7.43 1.71
C ARG A 112 12.97 -6.90 2.03
N LEU A 113 11.96 -7.75 1.94
CA LEU A 113 10.56 -7.42 2.24
C LEU A 113 10.33 -7.19 3.74
N LEU A 114 9.90 -5.97 4.10
CA LEU A 114 9.51 -5.62 5.46
C LEU A 114 8.00 -5.78 5.68
N GLU A 115 7.18 -5.34 4.72
CA GLU A 115 5.73 -5.52 4.72
C GLU A 115 5.14 -5.24 3.33
N TYR A 116 3.88 -5.66 3.13
CA TYR A 116 3.09 -5.34 1.94
C TYR A 116 1.84 -4.55 2.31
N ASN A 117 1.84 -3.26 2.00
CA ASN A 117 0.68 -2.38 2.12
C ASN A 117 -0.24 -2.59 0.90
N ALA A 118 -1.01 -3.67 0.93
CA ALA A 118 -1.78 -4.15 -0.23
C ALA A 118 -3.19 -3.55 -0.34
N ASP A 119 -3.81 -3.08 0.74
CA ASP A 119 -5.20 -2.62 0.72
C ASP A 119 -5.31 -1.11 0.50
N THR A 120 -4.65 -0.32 1.36
CA THR A 120 -4.77 1.15 1.36
C THR A 120 -3.42 1.85 1.55
N PRO A 121 -2.42 1.65 0.66
CA PRO A 121 -1.16 2.36 0.76
C PRO A 121 -1.33 3.86 0.42
N THR A 122 -0.74 4.72 1.25
CA THR A 122 -0.60 6.17 1.00
C THR A 122 0.79 6.51 0.45
N SER A 123 1.23 7.78 0.51
CA SER A 123 2.44 8.29 -0.14
C SER A 123 2.44 8.16 -1.68
N LEU A 124 1.26 7.98 -2.29
CA LEU A 124 1.10 7.74 -3.73
C LEU A 124 1.32 9.02 -4.55
N VAL A 125 0.81 10.15 -4.07
CA VAL A 125 0.94 11.45 -4.76
C VAL A 125 2.40 11.88 -4.81
N GLU A 126 3.11 11.65 -3.72
CA GLU A 126 4.54 11.90 -3.56
C GLU A 126 5.35 11.09 -4.59
N ALA A 127 5.06 9.80 -4.68
CA ALA A 127 5.77 8.88 -5.55
C ALA A 127 5.38 9.02 -7.03
N ALA A 128 4.11 9.25 -7.36
CA ALA A 128 3.68 9.31 -8.74
C ALA A 128 3.86 10.71 -9.35
N VAL A 129 3.61 11.77 -8.56
CA VAL A 129 3.43 13.13 -9.06
C VAL A 129 4.52 14.06 -8.56
N ALA A 130 4.69 14.22 -7.24
CA ALA A 130 5.57 15.25 -6.69
C ALA A 130 7.04 15.07 -7.09
N GLN A 131 7.55 13.84 -7.03
CA GLN A 131 8.92 13.57 -7.44
C GLN A 131 9.15 13.66 -8.93
N TRP A 132 8.12 13.47 -9.75
CA TRP A 132 8.22 13.68 -11.19
C TRP A 132 8.39 15.16 -11.51
N TYR A 133 7.54 16.02 -10.96
CA TYR A 133 7.69 17.47 -11.14
C TYR A 133 8.99 18.01 -10.57
N TRP A 134 9.46 17.46 -9.44
CA TRP A 134 10.80 17.75 -8.93
C TRP A 134 11.90 17.37 -9.93
N LEU A 135 11.84 16.17 -10.52
CA LEU A 135 12.82 15.71 -11.50
C LEU A 135 12.86 16.63 -12.73
N GLN A 136 11.69 17.01 -13.25
CA GLN A 136 11.58 17.87 -14.43
C GLN A 136 12.23 19.26 -14.19
N ASP A 137 12.11 19.80 -12.98
CA ASP A 137 12.72 21.09 -12.63
C ASP A 137 14.23 20.97 -12.36
N VAL A 138 14.66 19.92 -11.64
CA VAL A 138 16.02 19.82 -11.09
C VAL A 138 16.98 19.09 -12.02
N ALA A 139 16.50 18.10 -12.77
CA ALA A 139 17.29 17.27 -13.67
C ALA A 139 16.45 16.81 -14.89
N PRO A 140 16.00 17.72 -15.77
CA PRO A 140 15.08 17.39 -16.87
C PRO A 140 15.60 16.36 -17.89
N GLY A 141 16.90 16.09 -17.91
CA GLY A 141 17.52 15.07 -18.78
C GLY A 141 17.76 13.73 -18.09
N ALA A 142 17.44 13.61 -16.80
CA ALA A 142 17.54 12.37 -16.04
C ALA A 142 16.24 11.56 -16.13
N ASP A 143 16.35 10.27 -15.86
CA ASP A 143 15.22 9.35 -15.79
C ASP A 143 14.83 9.08 -14.33
N GLN A 144 13.68 8.46 -14.11
CA GLN A 144 13.17 8.09 -12.79
C GLN A 144 12.33 6.83 -12.93
N PHE A 145 12.56 5.85 -12.03
CA PHE A 145 11.69 4.68 -11.96
C PHE A 145 10.30 5.08 -11.40
N ASN A 146 9.45 5.57 -12.29
CA ASN A 146 8.11 6.08 -12.00
C ASN A 146 7.25 6.01 -13.26
N SER A 147 6.49 4.93 -13.38
CA SER A 147 5.44 4.70 -14.39
C SER A 147 4.06 4.54 -13.74
N ILE A 148 3.93 5.02 -12.50
CA ILE A 148 2.75 4.78 -11.65
C ILE A 148 1.50 5.39 -12.28
N HIS A 149 1.60 6.63 -12.79
CA HIS A 149 0.46 7.35 -13.36
C HIS A 149 -0.11 6.63 -14.59
N GLU A 150 0.75 6.34 -15.57
CA GLU A 150 0.35 5.68 -16.82
C GLU A 150 -0.22 4.28 -16.56
N ARG A 151 0.38 3.55 -15.60
CA ARG A 151 -0.10 2.23 -15.20
C ARG A 151 -1.42 2.29 -14.46
N LEU A 152 -1.69 3.30 -13.64
CA LEU A 152 -2.99 3.46 -12.97
C LEU A 152 -4.09 3.70 -14.01
N VAL A 153 -3.87 4.60 -14.96
CA VAL A 153 -4.81 4.85 -16.07
C VAL A 153 -5.05 3.55 -16.86
N ALA A 154 -4.01 2.77 -17.16
CA ALA A 154 -4.15 1.48 -17.84
C ALA A 154 -4.89 0.44 -17.00
N ALA A 155 -4.61 0.36 -15.69
CA ALA A 155 -5.27 -0.56 -14.77
C ALA A 155 -6.77 -0.25 -14.66
N TRP A 156 -7.16 1.02 -14.56
CA TRP A 156 -8.57 1.42 -14.61
C TRP A 156 -9.27 1.00 -15.89
N ARG A 157 -8.62 1.16 -17.06
CA ARG A 157 -9.18 0.66 -18.33
C ARG A 157 -9.36 -0.85 -18.31
N ALA A 158 -8.39 -1.60 -17.78
CA ALA A 158 -8.51 -3.05 -17.64
C ALA A 158 -9.68 -3.45 -16.72
N LEU A 159 -9.90 -2.70 -15.62
CA LEU A 159 -11.03 -2.88 -14.71
C LEU A 159 -12.39 -2.65 -15.39
N MET A 160 -12.47 -1.75 -16.38
CA MET A 160 -13.67 -1.51 -17.19
C MET A 160 -13.97 -2.65 -18.16
N LEU A 161 -12.94 -3.12 -18.87
CA LEU A 161 -13.12 -4.05 -19.99
C LEU A 161 -13.47 -5.46 -19.53
N GLY A 162 -13.06 -5.83 -18.30
CA GLY A 162 -13.23 -7.18 -17.76
C GLY A 162 -12.48 -8.25 -18.59
N PRO A 163 -12.39 -9.48 -18.08
CA PRO A 163 -11.82 -10.58 -18.85
C PRO A 163 -12.83 -11.08 -19.91
N GLY A 164 -12.78 -10.50 -21.13
CA GLY A 164 -13.41 -11.04 -22.33
C GLY A 164 -14.96 -11.06 -22.37
N GLU A 165 -15.49 -11.54 -23.50
CA GLU A 165 -16.93 -11.74 -23.79
C GLU A 165 -17.55 -12.79 -22.84
N GLY A 166 -17.75 -12.41 -21.59
CA GLY A 166 -18.20 -13.33 -20.53
C GLY A 166 -18.10 -12.78 -19.11
N ALA A 167 -17.55 -11.58 -18.91
CA ALA A 167 -17.56 -10.95 -17.60
C ALA A 167 -19.01 -10.78 -17.08
N PRO A 168 -19.35 -11.26 -15.86
CA PRO A 168 -20.73 -11.26 -15.37
C PRO A 168 -21.31 -9.86 -15.12
N ARG A 169 -20.46 -8.82 -15.16
CA ARG A 169 -20.81 -7.41 -14.95
C ARG A 169 -19.87 -6.57 -15.82
N GLY A 170 -20.39 -5.97 -16.90
CA GLY A 170 -19.64 -5.03 -17.74
C GLY A 170 -19.13 -3.81 -16.94
N ALA A 171 -18.50 -2.86 -17.63
CA ALA A 171 -17.98 -1.64 -17.00
C ALA A 171 -19.07 -0.98 -16.11
N PRO A 172 -18.77 -0.67 -14.83
CA PRO A 172 -19.74 0.00 -13.98
C PRO A 172 -20.05 1.39 -14.57
N PRO A 173 -21.32 1.83 -14.57
CA PRO A 173 -21.70 3.13 -15.13
C PRO A 173 -21.12 4.31 -14.33
N LEU A 174 -20.77 4.07 -13.07
CA LEU A 174 -20.21 5.02 -12.12
C LEU A 174 -19.33 4.26 -11.13
N VAL A 175 -18.17 4.81 -10.79
CA VAL A 175 -17.33 4.32 -9.70
C VAL A 175 -17.33 5.36 -8.57
N HIS A 176 -17.80 4.94 -7.40
CA HIS A 176 -17.73 5.75 -6.19
C HIS A 176 -16.33 5.69 -5.60
N PHE A 177 -15.84 6.78 -5.03
CA PHE A 177 -14.51 6.88 -4.45
C PHE A 177 -14.64 7.40 -3.03
N ALA A 178 -14.48 6.50 -2.06
CA ALA A 178 -14.73 6.74 -0.65
C ALA A 178 -13.42 6.80 0.15
N ALA A 179 -13.32 7.77 1.06
CA ALA A 179 -12.21 7.93 1.98
C ALA A 179 -12.70 8.57 3.29
N THR A 180 -11.84 8.62 4.31
CA THR A 180 -12.09 9.45 5.49
C THR A 180 -11.92 10.94 5.15
N ALA A 181 -12.35 11.84 6.05
CA ALA A 181 -12.11 13.28 5.87
C ALA A 181 -10.65 13.72 6.06
N ASP A 182 -9.73 12.78 6.29
CA ASP A 182 -8.30 13.09 6.44
C ASP A 182 -7.72 13.71 5.15
N PRO A 183 -6.92 14.80 5.24
CA PRO A 183 -6.36 15.47 4.06
C PRO A 183 -5.46 14.60 3.18
N GLU A 184 -4.62 13.71 3.75
CA GLU A 184 -3.75 12.81 2.99
C GLU A 184 -4.59 11.78 2.24
N ASP A 185 -5.63 11.25 2.90
CA ASP A 185 -6.58 10.32 2.29
C ASP A 185 -7.33 10.99 1.13
N GLN A 186 -7.84 12.20 1.34
CA GLN A 186 -8.56 12.96 0.31
C GLN A 186 -7.68 13.30 -0.89
N ALA A 187 -6.42 13.68 -0.67
CA ALA A 187 -5.46 13.92 -1.74
C ALA A 187 -5.18 12.63 -2.55
N THR A 188 -4.96 11.51 -1.87
CA THR A 188 -4.72 10.21 -2.49
C THR A 188 -5.92 9.76 -3.32
N VAL A 189 -7.13 9.87 -2.78
CA VAL A 189 -8.36 9.48 -3.49
C VAL A 189 -8.67 10.43 -4.64
N ALA A 190 -8.45 11.74 -4.50
CA ALA A 190 -8.59 12.69 -5.60
C ALA A 190 -7.65 12.34 -6.76
N TYR A 191 -6.41 11.98 -6.47
CA TYR A 191 -5.46 11.53 -7.50
C TYR A 191 -5.91 10.22 -8.18
N LEU A 192 -6.35 9.22 -7.42
CA LEU A 192 -6.87 7.98 -7.99
C LEU A 192 -8.11 8.21 -8.86
N ARG A 193 -9.00 9.12 -8.45
CA ARG A 193 -10.15 9.55 -9.26
C ARG A 193 -9.73 10.17 -10.57
N ASP A 194 -8.75 11.07 -10.56
CA ASP A 194 -8.22 11.68 -11.79
C ASP A 194 -7.71 10.61 -12.76
N THR A 195 -6.92 9.63 -12.29
CA THR A 195 -6.45 8.54 -13.17
C THR A 195 -7.60 7.66 -13.72
N ALA A 196 -8.68 7.50 -12.97
CA ALA A 196 -9.88 6.79 -13.43
C ALA A 196 -10.67 7.61 -14.47
N GLU A 197 -10.79 8.92 -14.28
CA GLU A 197 -11.44 9.83 -15.24
C GLU A 197 -10.66 9.89 -16.55
N GLN A 198 -9.33 9.97 -16.49
CA GLN A 198 -8.44 9.86 -17.66
C GLN A 198 -8.53 8.48 -18.35
N ALA A 199 -8.86 7.43 -17.60
CA ALA A 199 -9.16 6.12 -18.17
C ALA A 199 -10.51 6.11 -18.92
N GLY A 200 -11.41 7.05 -18.63
CA GLY A 200 -12.75 7.17 -19.19
C GLY A 200 -13.89 6.76 -18.25
N LEU A 201 -13.63 6.55 -16.95
CA LEU A 201 -14.67 6.25 -15.97
C LEU A 201 -15.45 7.53 -15.62
N ALA A 202 -16.75 7.40 -15.40
CA ALA A 202 -17.47 8.35 -14.57
C ALA A 202 -17.16 8.06 -13.09
N THR A 203 -16.85 9.10 -12.30
CA THR A 203 -16.55 8.96 -10.87
C THR A 203 -17.45 9.83 -10.00
N HIS A 204 -17.62 9.43 -8.75
CA HIS A 204 -18.30 10.23 -7.73
C HIS A 204 -17.54 10.14 -6.39
N PRO A 205 -17.09 11.27 -5.82
CA PRO A 205 -16.48 11.28 -4.50
C PRO A 205 -17.54 11.23 -3.40
N LEU A 206 -17.23 10.60 -2.29
CA LEU A 206 -18.01 10.64 -1.06
C LEU A 206 -17.11 10.30 0.14
N LEU A 207 -17.57 10.61 1.34
CA LEU A 207 -16.95 10.11 2.56
C LEU A 207 -17.43 8.69 2.86
N MET A 208 -16.61 7.91 3.57
CA MET A 208 -17.01 6.57 4.02
C MET A 208 -18.29 6.60 4.87
N GLU A 209 -18.47 7.64 5.69
CA GLU A 209 -19.65 7.82 6.55
C GLU A 209 -20.92 8.21 5.78
N GLU A 210 -20.78 8.58 4.50
CA GLU A 210 -21.89 8.96 3.62
C GLU A 210 -22.47 7.75 2.86
N ILE A 211 -21.85 6.57 2.98
CA ILE A 211 -22.36 5.33 2.38
C ILE A 211 -23.57 4.83 3.18
N GLY A 212 -24.73 4.83 2.53
CA GLY A 212 -25.98 4.32 3.09
C GLY A 212 -26.28 2.86 2.75
N TRP A 213 -27.28 2.30 3.41
CA TRP A 213 -27.82 0.97 3.14
C TRP A 213 -29.32 1.03 2.82
N ASP A 214 -29.72 0.45 1.69
CA ASP A 214 -31.13 0.25 1.33
C ASP A 214 -31.56 -1.17 1.73
N ASP A 215 -32.24 -1.29 2.87
CA ASP A 215 -32.75 -2.58 3.38
C ASP A 215 -33.73 -3.28 2.42
N ARG A 216 -34.51 -2.52 1.65
CA ARG A 216 -35.52 -3.11 0.75
C ARG A 216 -34.85 -3.78 -0.45
N ARG A 217 -33.75 -3.21 -0.92
CA ARG A 217 -33.00 -3.70 -2.09
C ARG A 217 -31.74 -4.48 -1.72
N ALA A 218 -31.39 -4.50 -0.43
CA ALA A 218 -30.17 -5.08 0.13
C ALA A 218 -28.92 -4.63 -0.64
N ARG A 219 -28.70 -3.32 -0.73
CA ARG A 219 -27.57 -2.73 -1.46
C ARG A 219 -27.07 -1.44 -0.80
N PHE A 220 -25.79 -1.13 -1.01
CA PHE A 220 -25.22 0.16 -0.66
C PHE A 220 -25.70 1.26 -1.61
N VAL A 221 -25.88 2.47 -1.08
CA VAL A 221 -26.34 3.65 -1.82
C VAL A 221 -25.56 4.90 -1.39
N ASP A 222 -25.48 5.90 -2.28
CA ASP A 222 -24.97 7.23 -1.94
C ASP A 222 -26.06 8.14 -1.32
N LEU A 223 -25.70 9.40 -1.02
CA LEU A 223 -26.61 10.40 -0.44
C LEU A 223 -27.83 10.74 -1.32
N ASP A 224 -27.76 10.47 -2.62
CA ASP A 224 -28.85 10.67 -3.59
C ASP A 224 -29.64 9.37 -3.85
N GLU A 225 -29.49 8.36 -2.98
CA GLU A 225 -30.05 7.02 -3.09
C GLU A 225 -29.63 6.25 -4.37
N ARG A 226 -28.56 6.68 -5.05
CA ARG A 226 -28.04 5.95 -6.21
C ARG A 226 -27.32 4.69 -5.73
N PRO A 227 -27.53 3.53 -6.39
CA PRO A 227 -26.79 2.32 -6.06
C PRO A 227 -25.29 2.50 -6.22
N ILE A 228 -24.54 1.96 -5.25
CA ILE A 228 -23.08 1.83 -5.35
C ILE A 228 -22.78 0.47 -5.97
N ASP A 229 -22.64 0.44 -7.29
CA ASP A 229 -22.33 -0.79 -8.05
C ASP A 229 -20.83 -1.13 -8.02
N ALA A 230 -19.97 -0.10 -7.96
CA ALA A 230 -18.53 -0.23 -7.77
C ALA A 230 -18.01 0.94 -6.90
N ALA A 231 -17.12 0.62 -5.97
CA ALA A 231 -16.51 1.63 -5.10
C ALA A 231 -15.01 1.36 -4.91
N PHE A 232 -14.18 2.35 -5.20
CA PHE A 232 -12.86 2.44 -4.62
C PHE A 232 -12.97 2.93 -3.17
N LYS A 233 -12.19 2.34 -2.26
CA LYS A 233 -12.09 2.77 -0.87
C LYS A 233 -10.64 2.96 -0.45
N LEU A 234 -10.33 4.13 0.10
CA LEU A 234 -9.15 4.30 0.95
C LEU A 234 -9.59 4.16 2.41
N TYR A 235 -10.05 2.96 2.74
CA TYR A 235 -10.52 2.59 4.07
C TYR A 235 -10.21 1.10 4.32
N PRO A 236 -9.50 0.74 5.40
CA PRO A 236 -9.08 -0.64 5.63
C PRO A 236 -10.23 -1.64 5.65
N TRP A 237 -10.07 -2.76 4.95
CA TRP A 237 -11.00 -3.88 4.99
C TRP A 237 -11.20 -4.43 6.40
N GLU A 238 -10.14 -4.39 7.22
CA GLU A 238 -10.19 -4.91 8.59
C GLU A 238 -11.15 -4.08 9.48
N TRP A 239 -11.23 -2.76 9.26
CA TRP A 239 -12.25 -1.90 9.89
C TRP A 239 -13.64 -2.29 9.40
N MET A 240 -13.85 -2.30 8.09
CA MET A 240 -15.17 -2.64 7.52
C MET A 240 -15.69 -4.01 7.97
N ALA A 241 -14.79 -5.00 8.08
CA ALA A 241 -15.12 -6.35 8.51
C ALA A 241 -15.47 -6.48 10.01
N ARG A 242 -15.20 -5.43 10.81
CA ARG A 242 -15.45 -5.37 12.26
C ARG A 242 -16.50 -4.34 12.66
N GLU A 243 -16.93 -3.51 11.73
CA GLU A 243 -17.96 -2.50 11.94
C GLU A 243 -19.38 -3.07 11.88
N GLY A 244 -20.34 -2.28 12.36
CA GLY A 244 -21.74 -2.68 12.45
C GLY A 244 -22.43 -3.01 11.12
N PHE A 245 -21.79 -2.68 9.98
CA PHE A 245 -22.30 -3.00 8.64
C PHE A 245 -21.63 -4.22 7.99
N ALA A 246 -20.83 -4.99 8.72
CA ALA A 246 -20.10 -6.14 8.16
C ALA A 246 -21.03 -7.20 7.52
N GLU A 247 -22.24 -7.40 8.06
CA GLU A 247 -23.22 -8.33 7.48
C GLU A 247 -23.73 -7.86 6.11
N GLN A 248 -23.85 -6.55 5.92
CA GLN A 248 -24.28 -5.91 4.69
C GLN A 248 -23.24 -6.10 3.57
N LEU A 249 -21.94 -6.15 3.90
CA LEU A 249 -20.89 -6.47 2.93
C LEU A 249 -21.11 -7.85 2.30
N ALA A 250 -21.43 -8.85 3.12
CA ALA A 250 -21.76 -10.19 2.63
C ALA A 250 -23.08 -10.19 1.84
N ALA A 251 -24.12 -9.51 2.32
CA ALA A 251 -25.41 -9.42 1.64
C ALA A 251 -25.30 -8.75 0.24
N ALA A 252 -24.42 -7.76 0.10
CA ALA A 252 -24.17 -7.04 -1.14
C ALA A 252 -22.93 -7.51 -1.91
N ALA A 253 -22.30 -8.64 -1.54
CA ALA A 253 -21.08 -9.15 -2.19
C ALA A 253 -21.24 -9.34 -3.72
N ARG A 254 -22.46 -9.70 -4.16
CA ARG A 254 -22.82 -9.82 -5.58
C ARG A 254 -23.45 -8.56 -6.16
N ARG A 255 -23.40 -7.41 -5.49
CA ARG A 255 -24.06 -6.16 -5.89
C ARG A 255 -23.09 -5.00 -5.98
N THR A 256 -22.16 -4.91 -5.05
CA THR A 256 -21.14 -3.87 -5.01
C THR A 256 -19.76 -4.50 -5.22
N ARG A 257 -19.04 -4.03 -6.24
CA ARG A 257 -17.63 -4.37 -6.45
C ARG A 257 -16.76 -3.39 -5.65
N TRP A 258 -16.08 -3.89 -4.63
CA TRP A 258 -15.14 -3.09 -3.85
C TRP A 258 -13.74 -3.16 -4.46
N ILE A 259 -13.07 -2.02 -4.53
CA ILE A 259 -11.71 -1.86 -5.03
C ILE A 259 -10.91 -1.20 -3.89
N GLU A 260 -9.93 -1.85 -3.30
CA GLU A 260 -9.41 -3.19 -3.57
C GLU A 260 -10.35 -4.35 -3.20
N PRO A 261 -10.23 -5.53 -3.84
CA PRO A 261 -11.08 -6.68 -3.57
C PRO A 261 -10.83 -7.29 -2.19
N ALA A 262 -11.85 -7.93 -1.62
CA ALA A 262 -11.82 -8.44 -0.24
C ALA A 262 -10.72 -9.46 0.03
N TRP A 263 -10.31 -10.25 -0.96
CA TRP A 263 -9.21 -11.21 -0.79
C TRP A 263 -7.88 -10.54 -0.42
N LYS A 264 -7.71 -9.23 -0.66
CA LYS A 264 -6.54 -8.47 -0.20
C LYS A 264 -6.45 -8.32 1.31
N MET A 265 -7.51 -8.61 2.08
CA MET A 265 -7.41 -8.77 3.53
C MET A 265 -6.29 -9.75 3.92
N VAL A 266 -6.05 -10.78 3.10
CA VAL A 266 -4.96 -11.74 3.32
C VAL A 266 -3.59 -11.11 3.05
N LEU A 267 -3.48 -10.27 2.01
CA LEU A 267 -2.22 -9.64 1.62
C LEU A 267 -1.80 -8.49 2.53
N SER A 268 -2.76 -7.70 3.02
CA SER A 268 -2.49 -6.59 3.93
C SER A 268 -2.21 -7.02 5.37
N ASN A 269 -2.43 -8.30 5.68
CA ASN A 269 -2.17 -8.86 6.99
C ASN A 269 -0.70 -9.28 7.13
N LYS A 270 -0.01 -8.82 8.17
CA LYS A 270 1.42 -9.09 8.36
C LYS A 270 1.73 -10.56 8.64
N GLY A 271 0.75 -11.37 9.04
CA GLY A 271 0.86 -12.83 9.13
C GLY A 271 1.26 -13.49 7.81
N ILE A 272 0.99 -12.83 6.66
CA ILE A 272 1.45 -13.30 5.35
C ILE A 272 2.98 -13.46 5.27
N LEU A 273 3.75 -12.70 6.06
CA LEU A 273 5.20 -12.80 6.09
C LEU A 273 5.67 -14.17 6.57
N ALA A 274 5.04 -14.72 7.62
CA ALA A 274 5.35 -16.04 8.13
C ALA A 274 4.99 -17.14 7.12
N ILE A 275 3.86 -16.98 6.42
CA ILE A 275 3.42 -17.93 5.40
C ILE A 275 4.31 -17.86 4.15
N LEU A 276 4.75 -16.67 3.75
CA LEU A 276 5.74 -16.50 2.69
C LEU A 276 7.04 -17.24 3.02
N TRP A 277 7.53 -17.11 4.25
CA TRP A 277 8.74 -17.80 4.68
C TRP A 277 8.56 -19.32 4.74
N GLU A 278 7.39 -19.81 5.19
CA GLU A 278 7.04 -21.23 5.19
C GLU A 278 7.04 -21.82 3.78
N LEU A 279 6.46 -21.12 2.81
CA LEU A 279 6.32 -21.59 1.42
C LEU A 279 7.59 -21.43 0.59
N PHE A 280 8.39 -20.41 0.88
CA PHE A 280 9.57 -20.03 0.11
C PHE A 280 10.77 -19.77 1.05
N PRO A 281 11.21 -20.79 1.81
CA PRO A 281 12.33 -20.61 2.72
C PRO A 281 13.59 -20.22 1.94
N ASP A 282 14.41 -19.38 2.57
CA ASP A 282 15.68 -18.88 2.04
C ASP A 282 15.60 -18.04 0.75
N HIS A 283 14.39 -17.62 0.35
CA HIS A 283 14.23 -16.72 -0.80
C HIS A 283 15.01 -15.40 -0.56
N PRO A 284 15.79 -14.91 -1.55
CA PRO A 284 16.69 -13.76 -1.36
C PRO A 284 15.98 -12.45 -1.02
N ASN A 285 14.69 -12.30 -1.31
CA ASN A 285 13.91 -11.12 -0.94
C ASN A 285 13.12 -11.27 0.37
N LEU A 286 13.12 -12.45 1.01
CA LEU A 286 12.38 -12.70 2.24
C LEU A 286 13.31 -12.66 3.46
N LEU A 287 12.68 -12.48 4.62
CA LEU A 287 13.30 -12.58 5.93
C LEU A 287 12.60 -13.70 6.70
N PRO A 288 13.32 -14.47 7.54
CA PRO A 288 12.69 -15.41 8.46
C PRO A 288 11.56 -14.75 9.23
N ALA A 289 10.36 -15.31 9.16
CA ALA A 289 9.20 -14.80 9.85
C ALA A 289 8.36 -15.94 10.41
N TYR A 290 7.83 -15.75 11.61
CA TYR A 290 7.11 -16.78 12.34
C TYR A 290 5.98 -16.18 13.19
N PHE A 291 5.02 -17.00 13.57
CA PHE A 291 4.02 -16.68 14.59
C PHE A 291 4.53 -16.93 16.03
N ASP A 292 5.74 -17.46 16.17
CA ASP A 292 6.41 -17.72 17.45
C ASP A 292 7.77 -17.00 17.52
N ALA A 293 7.93 -16.13 18.50
CA ALA A 293 9.16 -15.38 18.74
C ALA A 293 10.35 -16.25 19.15
N ALA A 294 10.11 -17.44 19.71
CA ALA A 294 11.17 -18.33 20.23
C ALA A 294 12.13 -18.83 19.13
N LEU A 295 11.76 -18.66 17.86
CA LEU A 295 12.55 -19.04 16.70
C LEU A 295 13.56 -17.95 16.26
N LEU A 296 13.59 -16.80 16.93
CA LEU A 296 14.42 -15.65 16.56
C LEU A 296 15.10 -15.03 17.80
N GLU A 297 16.38 -14.71 17.68
CA GLU A 297 17.12 -13.94 18.70
C GLU A 297 17.01 -12.43 18.48
N ALA A 298 16.82 -11.99 17.23
CA ALA A 298 16.73 -10.60 16.82
C ALA A 298 15.58 -10.42 15.83
N TYR A 299 14.53 -9.70 16.23
CA TYR A 299 13.30 -9.60 15.43
C TYR A 299 12.54 -8.28 15.61
N ALA A 300 11.76 -7.92 14.60
CA ALA A 300 10.67 -6.98 14.70
C ALA A 300 9.39 -7.75 15.07
N ARG A 301 8.78 -7.38 16.20
CA ARG A 301 7.43 -7.81 16.58
C ARG A 301 6.44 -6.82 15.98
N LYS A 302 5.49 -7.30 15.18
CA LYS A 302 4.52 -6.47 14.46
C LYS A 302 3.10 -7.00 14.67
N PRO A 303 2.11 -6.17 15.03
CA PRO A 303 0.72 -6.63 15.10
C PRO A 303 0.23 -7.08 13.72
N LEU A 304 -0.67 -8.07 13.65
CA LEU A 304 -1.07 -8.64 12.36
C LEU A 304 -1.79 -7.62 11.46
N LEU A 305 -2.55 -6.68 12.04
CA LEU A 305 -3.39 -5.74 11.30
C LEU A 305 -2.87 -4.30 11.33
N SER A 306 -1.73 -4.06 12.01
CA SER A 306 -1.23 -2.70 12.15
C SER A 306 -0.83 -2.05 10.84
N ARG A 307 -0.76 -0.72 10.88
CA ARG A 307 -0.41 0.14 9.77
C ARG A 307 0.64 1.14 10.22
N GLU A 308 1.36 1.74 9.28
CA GLU A 308 2.14 2.97 9.54
C GLU A 308 3.21 2.83 10.65
N GLY A 309 3.69 1.61 10.84
CA GLY A 309 4.65 1.29 11.89
C GLY A 309 4.07 1.32 13.31
N ALA A 310 2.74 1.38 13.50
CA ALA A 310 2.10 1.39 14.81
C ALA A 310 2.36 0.09 15.60
N ASN A 311 2.64 0.25 16.90
CA ASN A 311 2.92 -0.82 17.87
C ASN A 311 4.05 -1.80 17.49
N VAL A 312 4.95 -1.40 16.58
CA VAL A 312 6.11 -2.22 16.21
C VAL A 312 7.16 -2.12 17.31
N SER A 313 7.76 -3.26 17.68
CA SER A 313 8.88 -3.31 18.61
C SER A 313 10.06 -4.03 17.96
N LEU A 314 11.27 -3.48 18.08
CA LEU A 314 12.51 -4.16 17.71
C LEU A 314 13.10 -4.80 18.96
N VAL A 315 13.36 -6.10 18.91
CA VAL A 315 13.85 -6.90 20.03
C VAL A 315 15.19 -7.53 19.66
N LEU A 316 16.17 -7.38 20.54
CA LEU A 316 17.49 -8.01 20.45
C LEU A 316 17.75 -8.81 21.72
N PHE A 317 17.95 -10.12 21.58
CA PHE A 317 18.25 -11.03 22.70
C PHE A 317 17.25 -10.92 23.87
N GLY A 318 15.97 -10.72 23.54
CA GLY A 318 14.88 -10.55 24.51
C GLY A 318 14.70 -9.13 25.05
N GLU A 319 15.56 -8.18 24.70
CA GLU A 319 15.44 -6.77 25.09
C GLU A 319 14.80 -5.92 23.97
N THR A 320 13.75 -5.18 24.30
CA THR A 320 13.17 -4.20 23.37
C THR A 320 14.11 -2.99 23.24
N VAL A 321 14.67 -2.78 22.04
CA VAL A 321 15.63 -1.70 21.75
C VAL A 321 14.98 -0.49 21.07
N ALA A 322 13.81 -0.67 20.47
CA ALA A 322 12.98 0.41 19.95
C ALA A 322 11.51 -0.02 19.93
N GLU A 323 10.60 0.93 20.14
CA GLU A 323 9.16 0.69 20.02
C GLU A 323 8.42 1.94 19.55
N SER A 324 7.32 1.72 18.85
CA SER A 324 6.36 2.77 18.48
C SER A 324 5.03 2.57 19.22
N ARG A 325 4.26 3.65 19.36
CA ARG A 325 2.93 3.64 19.98
C ARG A 325 1.83 3.35 18.96
N GLY A 326 0.64 3.06 19.45
CA GLY A 326 -0.59 2.86 18.67
C GLY A 326 -1.61 2.01 19.42
N ASP A 327 -2.68 1.64 18.74
CA ASP A 327 -3.83 0.93 19.32
C ASP A 327 -4.01 -0.52 18.79
N TYR A 328 -2.97 -1.09 18.17
CA TYR A 328 -2.96 -2.47 17.66
C TYR A 328 -2.28 -3.45 18.64
N GLY A 329 -2.62 -4.75 18.52
CA GLY A 329 -1.95 -5.83 19.25
C GLY A 329 -2.89 -6.94 19.76
N ASP A 330 -4.18 -6.65 19.89
CA ASP A 330 -5.20 -7.60 20.36
C ASP A 330 -5.41 -8.76 19.39
N GLU A 331 -5.15 -8.54 18.11
CA GLU A 331 -5.26 -9.53 17.04
C GLU A 331 -4.11 -10.55 17.05
N GLY A 332 -3.06 -10.31 17.83
CA GLY A 332 -1.84 -11.10 17.83
C GLY A 332 -0.74 -10.50 16.96
N TRP A 333 0.33 -11.27 16.76
CA TRP A 333 1.61 -10.76 16.30
C TRP A 333 2.28 -11.69 15.30
N VAL A 334 3.07 -11.09 14.40
CA VAL A 334 4.10 -11.78 13.64
C VAL A 334 5.48 -11.31 14.10
N TYR A 335 6.46 -12.20 14.06
CA TYR A 335 7.84 -11.95 14.42
C TYR A 335 8.70 -12.16 13.19
N GLN A 336 9.35 -11.10 12.71
CA GLN A 336 10.19 -11.14 11.52
C GLN A 336 11.62 -10.81 11.91
N ALA A 337 12.59 -11.58 11.42
CA ALA A 337 14.01 -11.30 11.62
C ALA A 337 14.35 -9.86 11.20
N LEU A 338 15.23 -9.21 11.95
CA LEU A 338 15.63 -7.84 11.62
C LEU A 338 16.42 -7.81 10.30
N ALA A 339 16.04 -6.89 9.42
CA ALA A 339 16.91 -6.39 8.37
C ALA A 339 17.42 -5.01 8.80
N PRO A 340 18.75 -4.77 8.82
CA PRO A 340 19.27 -3.44 9.06
C PRO A 340 18.80 -2.52 7.93
N LEU A 341 18.10 -1.45 8.28
CA LEU A 341 17.79 -0.41 7.31
C LEU A 341 19.10 0.28 6.90
N PRO A 342 19.31 0.55 5.59
CA PRO A 342 20.46 1.32 5.16
C PRO A 342 20.41 2.72 5.78
N THR A 343 21.55 3.15 6.32
CA THR A 343 21.70 4.49 6.89
C THR A 343 22.53 5.36 5.96
N PHE A 344 21.99 6.51 5.58
CA PHE A 344 22.68 7.53 4.78
C PHE A 344 22.74 8.82 5.57
N ASP A 345 23.95 9.28 5.91
CA ASP A 345 24.19 10.48 6.73
C ASP A 345 23.39 10.50 8.06
N GLY A 346 23.23 9.33 8.68
CA GLY A 346 22.48 9.16 9.93
C GLY A 346 20.98 8.94 9.77
N ALA A 347 20.42 9.02 8.56
CA ALA A 347 19.01 8.75 8.30
C ALA A 347 18.80 7.32 7.79
N SER A 348 17.87 6.57 8.40
CA SER A 348 17.47 5.24 7.93
C SER A 348 16.50 5.36 6.76
N ALA A 349 16.76 4.65 5.66
CA ALA A 349 15.94 4.71 4.45
C ALA A 349 15.14 3.42 4.22
N VAL A 350 13.89 3.58 3.78
CA VAL A 350 13.00 2.51 3.31
C VAL A 350 12.51 2.83 1.91
N ILE A 351 12.52 1.83 1.03
CA ILE A 351 11.96 1.95 -0.32
C ILE A 351 10.50 1.50 -0.30
N GLY A 352 9.59 2.40 -0.65
CA GLY A 352 8.22 2.08 -0.99
C GLY A 352 8.13 1.69 -2.46
N SER A 353 8.11 0.39 -2.78
CA SER A 353 8.03 -0.10 -4.16
C SER A 353 6.59 -0.41 -4.57
N TRP A 354 6.15 0.23 -5.65
CA TRP A 354 4.76 0.24 -6.09
C TRP A 354 4.45 -0.88 -7.07
N VAL A 355 3.32 -1.53 -6.83
CA VAL A 355 2.67 -2.47 -7.76
C VAL A 355 1.39 -1.81 -8.25
N VAL A 356 1.16 -1.78 -9.57
CA VAL A 356 -0.08 -1.31 -10.19
C VAL A 356 -0.54 -2.33 -11.22
N GLY A 357 -1.79 -2.77 -11.14
CA GLY A 357 -2.34 -3.82 -12.00
C GLY A 357 -1.54 -5.14 -11.95
N GLY A 358 -0.94 -5.44 -10.79
CA GLY A 358 -0.09 -6.61 -10.59
C GLY A 358 1.31 -6.52 -11.22
N GLN A 359 1.74 -5.33 -11.64
CA GLN A 359 3.05 -5.08 -12.22
C GLN A 359 3.85 -4.05 -11.40
N ALA A 360 5.17 -4.20 -11.33
CA ALA A 360 6.05 -3.17 -10.77
C ALA A 360 5.87 -1.84 -11.54
N ALA A 361 5.79 -0.73 -10.81
CA ALA A 361 5.37 0.55 -11.38
C ALA A 361 6.27 1.73 -11.04
N GLY A 362 6.98 1.70 -9.91
CA GLY A 362 7.88 2.78 -9.51
C GLY A 362 8.22 2.68 -8.03
N ILE A 363 9.01 3.62 -7.53
CA ILE A 363 9.43 3.66 -6.12
C ILE A 363 9.24 5.04 -5.51
N GLY A 364 9.05 5.08 -4.19
CA GLY A 364 9.28 6.26 -3.35
C GLY A 364 10.27 5.90 -2.23
N ILE A 365 10.89 6.91 -1.63
CA ILE A 365 11.90 6.69 -0.58
C ILE A 365 11.56 7.51 0.65
N ARG A 366 11.50 6.84 1.81
CA ARG A 366 11.19 7.47 3.10
C ARG A 366 12.38 7.39 4.04
N GLU A 367 12.69 8.49 4.71
CA GLU A 367 13.76 8.61 5.71
C GLU A 367 13.20 8.80 7.12
N SER A 368 13.80 8.12 8.09
CA SER A 368 13.58 8.35 9.53
C SER A 368 14.91 8.65 10.23
N ASP A 369 14.87 9.47 11.28
CA ASP A 369 16.03 9.68 12.17
C ASP A 369 16.28 8.48 13.10
N GLY A 370 15.31 7.56 13.18
CA GLY A 370 15.39 6.34 13.98
C GLY A 370 15.38 5.06 13.13
N PRO A 371 15.42 3.89 13.78
CA PRO A 371 15.40 2.60 13.11
C PRO A 371 14.00 2.16 12.65
N ILE A 372 12.95 2.88 13.02
CA ILE A 372 11.56 2.62 12.64
C ILE A 372 11.07 3.80 11.79
N THR A 373 10.54 3.49 10.61
CA THR A 373 9.81 4.45 9.77
C THR A 373 8.33 4.45 10.15
N GLY A 374 7.71 5.64 10.15
CA GLY A 374 6.29 5.86 10.45
C GLY A 374 5.75 7.06 9.69
N ASN A 375 4.57 7.57 10.06
CA ASN A 375 3.87 8.64 9.30
C ASN A 375 4.65 9.93 9.11
N THR A 376 5.49 10.30 10.08
CA THR A 376 6.27 11.53 10.02
C THR A 376 7.63 11.33 9.33
N SER A 377 7.88 10.16 8.75
CA SER A 377 9.10 9.91 7.97
C SER A 377 9.09 10.74 6.70
N ARG A 378 10.24 11.37 6.42
CA ARG A 378 10.38 12.31 5.31
C ARG A 378 10.32 11.57 3.99
N PHE A 379 9.54 12.06 3.04
CA PHE A 379 9.64 11.62 1.66
C PHE A 379 10.81 12.32 0.97
N VAL A 380 11.66 11.55 0.30
CA VAL A 380 12.84 12.05 -0.44
C VAL A 380 12.74 11.60 -1.90
N PRO A 381 12.87 12.51 -2.87
CA PRO A 381 12.78 12.14 -4.28
C PRO A 381 13.99 11.34 -4.75
N HIS A 382 13.81 10.55 -5.82
CA HIS A 382 14.93 9.88 -6.51
C HIS A 382 15.06 10.27 -7.97
N ARG A 383 16.23 10.00 -8.53
CA ARG A 383 16.52 10.01 -9.97
C ARG A 383 17.44 8.85 -10.34
N ILE A 384 17.49 8.53 -11.63
CA ILE A 384 18.44 7.59 -12.21
C ILE A 384 19.68 8.36 -12.71
N GLY A 385 20.88 7.82 -12.43
CA GLY A 385 22.15 8.22 -13.04
C GLY A 385 23.23 8.63 -12.06
#